data_AF-A0A8S9S0A2-F1
#
_entry.id   AF-A0A8S9S0A2-F1
#
_cell.length_a   1.000
_cell.length_b   1.000
_cell.length_c   1.000
_cell.angle_alpha   90.00
_cell.angle_beta   90.00
_cell.angle_gamma   90.00
#
_symmetry.space_group_name_H-M   'P 1'
#
loop_
_entity.id
_entity.type
_entity.pdbx_description
1 polymer ?
#
loop_
_entity_poly.entity_id
_entity_poly.type
_entity_poly.pdbx_seq_one_letter_code
_entity_poly.pdbx_strand_id
1 'polypeptide(L)'
;MEQKHVPTDQDQSSMLKVICSQRDRFRARLRETEEEIRRLKEKIGFLTDELEKTKADNVKLYGKIRYVQDYNHDKVVSRGSKKYVEDLESGFSSDVESKYKKIYEDDINPFAAFSKKEREQRVKDLGIRDRITLSSGRFLLGNKYARTFAFFYTIGLHVLVFTCLYRMSALSYLSHGAEETPMTETTTNLPRGF
;
A
#
# COMPACT_ATOMS: atom_id res chain seq x y z
N MET A 1 20.84 45.60 -47.64
CA MET A 1 20.60 44.57 -48.67
C MET A 1 20.69 43.22 -47.99
N GLU A 2 19.56 42.64 -47.60
CA GLU A 2 19.53 41.27 -47.08
C GLU A 2 19.67 40.30 -48.24
N GLN A 3 20.83 39.64 -48.34
CA GLN A 3 20.98 38.50 -49.25
C GLN A 3 20.17 37.34 -48.68
N LYS A 4 18.98 37.13 -49.24
CA LYS A 4 18.18 35.92 -49.02
C LYS A 4 18.95 34.76 -49.66
N HIS A 5 19.74 34.05 -48.86
CA HIS A 5 20.46 32.86 -49.30
C HIS A 5 19.43 31.80 -49.71
N VAL A 6 19.27 31.61 -51.02
CA VAL A 6 18.50 30.49 -51.56
C VAL A 6 19.41 29.26 -51.44
N PRO A 7 19.02 28.22 -50.69
CA PRO A 7 19.82 27.01 -50.56
C PRO A 7 19.88 26.33 -51.93
N THR A 8 21.08 25.90 -52.33
CA THR A 8 21.27 25.21 -53.61
C THR A 8 20.76 23.76 -53.51
N ASP A 9 20.34 23.15 -54.62
CA ASP A 9 19.83 21.76 -54.64
C ASP A 9 20.82 20.74 -54.03
N GLN A 10 22.12 21.03 -54.10
CA GLN A 10 23.17 20.24 -53.50
C GLN A 10 23.16 20.30 -51.96
N ASP A 11 22.88 21.47 -51.37
CA ASP A 11 22.72 21.64 -49.93
C ASP A 11 21.48 20.91 -49.41
N GLN A 12 20.39 20.93 -50.18
CA GLN A 12 19.18 20.17 -49.85
C GLN A 12 19.45 18.65 -49.87
N SER A 13 20.15 18.16 -50.89
CA SER A 13 20.55 16.75 -50.97
C SER A 13 21.47 16.34 -49.82
N SER A 14 22.42 17.20 -49.43
CA SER A 14 23.30 16.99 -48.29
C SER A 14 22.52 16.95 -46.96
N MET A 15 21.60 17.89 -46.76
CA MET A 15 20.74 17.95 -45.57
C MET A 15 19.85 16.71 -45.46
N LEU A 16 19.24 16.26 -46.56
CA LEU A 16 18.44 15.04 -46.59
C LEU A 16 19.27 13.80 -46.24
N LYS A 17 20.52 13.70 -46.70
CA LYS A 17 21.43 12.60 -46.32
C LYS A 17 21.73 12.59 -44.83
N VAL A 18 21.93 13.76 -44.21
CA VAL A 18 22.14 13.88 -42.77
C VAL A 18 20.89 13.46 -41.98
N ILE A 19 19.70 13.87 -42.42
CA ILE A 19 18.44 13.48 -41.78
C ILE A 19 18.22 11.97 -41.91
N CYS A 20 18.49 11.39 -43.07
CA CYS A 20 18.41 9.94 -43.28
C CYS A 20 19.36 9.18 -42.34
N SER A 21 20.62 9.60 -42.23
CA SER A 21 21.59 8.92 -41.35
C SER A 21 21.22 9.05 -39.87
N GLN A 22 20.69 10.20 -39.44
CA GLN A 22 20.18 10.38 -38.08
C GLN A 22 18.99 9.47 -37.81
N ARG A 23 17.99 9.45 -38.70
CA ARG A 23 16.83 8.55 -38.61
C ARG A 23 17.28 7.11 -38.48
N ASP A 24 18.22 6.68 -39.32
CA ASP A 24 18.68 5.29 -39.36
C ASP A 24 19.41 4.93 -38.06
N ARG A 25 20.18 5.85 -37.48
CA ARG A 25 20.81 5.67 -36.16
C ARG A 25 19.78 5.57 -35.03
N PHE A 26 18.74 6.40 -35.02
CA PHE A 26 17.65 6.28 -34.06
C PHE A 26 16.90 4.96 -34.22
N ARG A 27 16.66 4.53 -35.46
CA ARG A 27 15.99 3.26 -35.76
C ARG A 27 16.83 2.06 -35.32
N ALA A 28 18.15 2.12 -35.48
CA ALA A 28 19.06 1.10 -34.99
C ALA A 28 19.02 1.01 -33.46
N ARG A 29 19.14 2.14 -32.75
CA ARG A 29 19.03 2.19 -31.28
C ARG A 29 17.69 1.70 -30.75
N LEU A 30 16.60 2.06 -31.44
CA LEU A 30 15.27 1.60 -31.07
C LEU A 30 15.16 0.07 -31.17
N ARG A 31 15.62 -0.51 -32.28
CA ARG A 31 15.65 -1.97 -32.46
C ARG A 31 16.50 -2.68 -31.42
N GLU A 32 17.69 -2.15 -31.13
CA GLU A 32 18.57 -2.70 -30.10
C GLU A 32 17.89 -2.70 -28.73
N THR A 33 17.25 -1.59 -28.35
CA THR A 33 16.50 -1.48 -27.09
C THR A 33 15.30 -2.43 -27.06
N GLU A 34 14.56 -2.55 -28.16
CA GLU A 34 13.43 -3.48 -28.29
C GLU A 34 13.89 -4.94 -28.15
N GLU A 35 15.03 -5.31 -28.74
CA GLU A 35 15.63 -6.63 -28.58
C GLU A 35 16.08 -6.89 -27.14
N GLU A 36 16.71 -5.93 -26.48
CA GLU A 36 17.08 -6.04 -25.07
C GLU A 36 15.85 -6.23 -24.17
N ILE A 37 14.78 -5.46 -24.39
CA ILE A 37 13.52 -5.62 -23.68
C ILE A 37 12.96 -7.04 -23.89
N ARG A 38 12.99 -7.55 -25.12
CA ARG A 38 12.53 -8.92 -25.41
C ARG A 38 13.37 -9.96 -24.66
N ARG A 39 14.70 -9.85 -24.71
CA ARG A 39 15.62 -10.76 -23.99
C ARG A 39 15.40 -10.72 -22.49
N LEU A 40 15.21 -9.53 -21.91
CA LEU A 40 14.93 -9.37 -20.49
C LEU A 40 13.59 -10.00 -20.10
N LYS A 41 12.54 -9.81 -20.90
CA LYS A 41 11.23 -10.44 -20.66
C LYS A 41 11.32 -11.96 -20.70
N GLU A 42 12.03 -12.52 -21.68
CA GLU A 42 12.27 -13.97 -21.77
C GLU A 42 13.03 -14.49 -20.53
N LYS A 43 14.07 -13.77 -20.09
CA LYS A 43 14.83 -14.13 -18.89
C LYS A 43 13.98 -14.05 -17.62
N ILE A 44 13.10 -13.06 -17.51
CA ILE A 44 12.16 -12.95 -16.39
C ILE A 44 11.20 -14.15 -16.38
N GLY A 45 10.65 -14.52 -17.54
CA GLY A 45 9.79 -15.70 -17.68
C GLY A 45 10.51 -16.97 -17.23
N PHE A 46 11.68 -17.23 -17.82
CA PHE A 46 12.51 -18.39 -17.48
C PHE A 46 12.83 -18.47 -15.98
N LEU A 47 13.29 -17.38 -15.37
CA LEU A 47 13.62 -17.34 -13.94
C LEU A 47 12.37 -17.52 -13.06
N THR A 48 11.21 -17.05 -13.51
CA THR A 48 9.95 -17.23 -12.79
C THR A 48 9.54 -18.71 -12.78
N ASP A 49 9.64 -19.38 -13.92
CA ASP A 49 9.33 -20.81 -14.05
C ASP A 49 10.30 -21.67 -13.24
N GLU A 50 11.60 -21.35 -13.28
CA GLU A 50 12.62 -22.05 -12.50
C GLU A 50 12.41 -21.87 -10.99
N LEU A 51 12.01 -20.66 -10.57
CA LEU A 51 11.69 -20.35 -9.19
C LEU A 51 10.45 -21.11 -8.73
N GLU A 52 9.40 -21.20 -9.54
CA GLU A 52 8.20 -21.98 -9.23
C GLU A 52 8.52 -23.48 -9.12
N LYS A 53 9.28 -24.02 -10.08
CA LYS A 53 9.74 -25.40 -10.06
C LYS A 53 10.54 -25.71 -8.79
N THR A 54 11.49 -24.85 -8.45
CA THR A 54 12.32 -25.00 -7.24
C THR A 54 11.47 -24.94 -5.97
N LYS A 55 10.48 -24.05 -5.90
CA LYS A 55 9.53 -24.00 -4.77
C LYS A 55 8.74 -25.30 -4.65
N ALA A 56 8.23 -25.84 -5.75
CA ALA A 56 7.49 -27.09 -5.74
C ALA A 56 8.36 -28.28 -5.28
N ASP A 57 9.62 -28.33 -5.74
CA ASP A 57 10.57 -29.36 -5.33
C ASP A 57 10.95 -29.23 -3.85
N ASN A 58 11.11 -28.00 -3.32
CA ASN A 58 11.34 -27.76 -1.90
C ASN A 58 10.18 -28.24 -1.01
N VAL A 59 8.92 -28.03 -1.43
CA VAL A 59 7.74 -28.54 -0.69
C VAL A 59 7.73 -30.07 -0.66
N LYS A 60 8.04 -30.72 -1.79
CA LYS A 60 8.15 -32.19 -1.84
C LYS A 60 9.29 -32.71 -0.96
N LEU A 61 10.42 -32.02 -0.95
CA LEU A 61 11.57 -32.39 -0.11
C LEU A 61 11.21 -32.25 1.38
N TYR A 62 10.54 -31.17 1.76
CA TYR A 62 10.00 -31.00 3.11
C TYR A 62 9.10 -32.17 3.51
N GLY A 63 8.15 -32.56 2.64
CA GLY A 63 7.29 -33.72 2.89
C GLY A 63 8.06 -35.03 3.08
N LYS A 64 9.10 -35.28 2.28
CA LYS A 64 9.98 -36.45 2.44
C LYS A 64 10.74 -36.45 3.77
N ILE A 65 11.34 -35.30 4.13
CA ILE A 65 12.05 -35.15 5.41
C ILE A 65 11.08 -35.43 6.56
N ARG A 66 9.87 -34.87 6.51
CA ARG A 66 8.89 -35.05 7.56
C ARG A 66 8.43 -36.51 7.69
N TYR A 67 8.17 -37.17 6.56
CA TYR A 67 7.82 -38.59 6.53
C TYR A 67 8.93 -39.46 7.16
N VAL A 68 10.20 -39.21 6.83
CA VAL A 68 11.33 -39.95 7.41
C VAL A 68 11.48 -39.66 8.91
N GLN A 69 11.31 -38.41 9.34
CA GLN A 69 11.33 -38.03 10.75
C GLN A 69 10.22 -38.72 11.55
N ASP A 70 9.00 -38.77 11.02
CA ASP A 70 7.86 -39.48 11.64
C ASP A 70 8.11 -40.98 11.72
N TYR A 71 8.54 -41.59 10.62
CA TYR A 71 8.84 -43.02 10.57
C TYR A 71 9.96 -43.41 11.54
N ASN A 72 10.99 -42.57 11.65
CA ASN A 72 12.06 -42.80 12.62
C ASN A 72 11.55 -42.61 14.05
N HIS A 73 10.77 -41.55 14.33
CA HIS A 73 10.17 -41.31 15.65
C HIS A 73 9.33 -42.51 16.12
N ASP A 74 8.48 -43.07 15.26
CA ASP A 74 7.70 -44.28 15.57
C ASP A 74 8.59 -45.50 15.90
N LYS A 75 9.76 -45.62 15.27
CA LYS A 75 10.74 -46.67 15.60
C LYS A 75 11.49 -46.43 16.90
N VAL A 76 11.83 -45.18 17.25
CA VAL A 76 12.57 -44.88 18.49
C VAL A 76 11.67 -44.97 19.73
N VAL A 77 10.35 -44.77 19.61
CA VAL A 77 9.41 -44.96 20.73
C VAL A 77 9.35 -46.44 21.19
N SER A 78 9.71 -47.41 20.33
CA SER A 78 9.83 -48.83 20.70
C SER A 78 11.18 -49.23 21.33
N ARG A 79 12.19 -48.36 21.36
CA ARG A 79 13.50 -48.66 21.97
C ARG A 79 13.90 -47.50 22.88
N GLY A 80 13.70 -47.70 24.19
CA GLY A 80 13.88 -46.69 25.23
C GLY A 80 15.18 -45.89 25.17
N SER A 81 15.11 -44.69 25.76
CA SER A 81 16.12 -43.62 25.88
C SER A 81 16.18 -42.62 24.73
N LYS A 82 15.36 -41.57 24.85
CA LYS A 82 15.48 -40.30 24.12
C LYS A 82 16.73 -39.54 24.57
N LYS A 83 17.75 -39.46 23.72
CA LYS A 83 18.69 -38.33 23.72
C LYS A 83 18.10 -37.30 22.76
N TYR A 84 17.43 -36.29 23.30
CA TYR A 84 17.03 -35.11 22.53
C TYR A 84 18.32 -34.48 21.98
N VAL A 85 18.60 -34.70 20.69
CA VAL A 85 19.49 -33.81 19.96
C VAL A 85 18.67 -32.56 19.76
N GLU A 86 18.76 -31.68 20.75
CA GLU A 86 18.24 -30.34 20.70
C GLU A 86 18.95 -29.64 19.54
N ASP A 87 18.14 -29.33 18.56
CA ASP A 87 18.42 -28.63 17.32
C ASP A 87 19.06 -27.27 17.61
N LEU A 88 20.40 -27.23 17.62
CA LEU A 88 21.20 -26.06 17.95
C LEU A 88 21.27 -25.03 16.80
N GLU A 89 20.49 -25.19 15.73
CA GLU A 89 20.45 -24.25 14.57
C GLU A 89 19.07 -23.60 14.32
N SER A 90 18.14 -23.70 15.27
CA SER A 90 16.71 -23.35 15.04
C SER A 90 16.38 -21.86 14.88
N GLY A 91 17.37 -20.96 14.91
CA GLY A 91 17.12 -19.51 14.75
C GLY A 91 16.85 -19.06 13.31
N PHE A 92 17.50 -19.68 12.32
CA PHE A 92 17.39 -19.29 10.90
C PHE A 92 16.73 -20.38 10.04
N SER A 93 16.91 -21.65 10.40
CA SER A 93 16.23 -22.78 9.75
C SER A 93 14.71 -22.73 9.98
N SER A 94 14.27 -22.31 11.17
CA SER A 94 12.86 -22.30 11.56
C SER A 94 11.98 -21.44 10.67
N ASP A 95 12.43 -20.29 10.19
CA ASP A 95 11.62 -19.42 9.33
C ASP A 95 11.39 -20.05 7.94
N VAL A 96 12.45 -20.63 7.37
CA VAL A 96 12.39 -21.33 6.08
C VAL A 96 11.55 -22.60 6.22
N GLU A 97 11.78 -23.37 7.29
CA GLU A 97 11.02 -24.56 7.62
C GLU A 97 9.54 -24.24 7.83
N SER A 98 9.21 -23.22 8.62
CA SER A 98 7.83 -22.77 8.89
C SER A 98 7.11 -22.37 7.62
N LYS A 99 7.80 -21.72 6.68
CA LYS A 99 7.24 -21.35 5.38
C LYS A 99 6.84 -22.59 4.56
N TYR A 100 7.73 -23.57 4.44
CA TYR A 100 7.43 -24.78 3.65
C TYR A 100 6.50 -25.74 4.37
N LYS A 101 6.56 -25.80 5.71
CA LYS A 101 5.60 -26.49 6.57
C LYS A 101 4.19 -26.03 6.33
N LYS A 102 3.95 -24.72 6.37
CA LYS A 102 2.63 -24.15 6.12
C LYS A 102 2.11 -24.49 4.72
N ILE A 103 2.95 -24.35 3.69
CA ILE A 103 2.58 -24.68 2.31
C ILE A 103 2.21 -26.17 2.18
N TYR A 104 2.97 -27.05 2.83
CA TYR A 104 2.73 -28.49 2.84
C TYR A 104 1.45 -28.87 3.60
N GLU A 105 1.21 -28.30 4.78
CA GLU A 105 -0.01 -28.54 5.56
C GLU A 105 -1.27 -28.02 4.84
N ASP A 106 -1.16 -26.86 4.19
CA ASP A 106 -2.23 -26.30 3.36
C ASP A 106 -2.56 -27.20 2.15
N ASP A 107 -1.54 -27.85 1.55
CA ASP A 107 -1.70 -28.75 0.39
C ASP A 107 -2.21 -30.15 0.79
N ILE A 108 -1.77 -30.68 1.93
CA ILE A 108 -2.17 -32.00 2.42
C ILE A 108 -3.58 -32.02 3.01
N ASN A 109 -4.04 -30.93 3.60
CA ASN A 109 -5.32 -30.92 4.30
C ASN A 109 -6.49 -30.95 3.29
N PRO A 110 -7.26 -32.06 3.20
CA PRO A 110 -8.36 -32.17 2.25
C PRO A 110 -9.49 -31.16 2.51
N PHE A 111 -9.56 -30.60 3.73
CA PHE A 111 -10.51 -29.57 4.13
C PHE A 111 -9.96 -28.16 4.00
N ALA A 112 -8.65 -27.94 3.81
CA ALA A 112 -8.10 -26.58 3.61
C ALA A 112 -8.53 -26.01 2.26
N ALA A 113 -8.48 -26.81 1.20
CA ALA A 113 -8.97 -26.40 -0.12
C ALA A 113 -10.48 -26.12 -0.11
N PHE A 114 -11.27 -26.94 0.59
CA PHE A 114 -12.72 -26.78 0.71
C PHE A 114 -13.10 -25.60 1.61
N SER A 115 -12.52 -25.47 2.80
CA SER A 115 -12.77 -24.35 3.72
C SER A 115 -12.28 -23.01 3.18
N LYS A 116 -11.17 -22.98 2.41
CA LYS A 116 -10.73 -21.78 1.69
C LYS A 116 -11.74 -21.40 0.61
N LYS A 117 -12.23 -22.36 -0.17
CA LYS A 117 -13.25 -22.13 -1.21
C LYS A 117 -14.59 -21.71 -0.62
N GLU A 118 -15.03 -22.31 0.49
CA GLU A 118 -16.24 -21.93 1.22
C GLU A 118 -16.08 -20.54 1.85
N ARG A 119 -14.92 -20.24 2.46
CA ARG A 119 -14.61 -18.91 3.00
C ARG A 119 -14.56 -17.85 1.90
N GLU A 120 -13.98 -18.15 0.75
CA GLU A 120 -13.96 -17.24 -0.41
C GLU A 120 -15.35 -17.03 -1.02
N GLN A 121 -16.19 -18.06 -1.07
CA GLN A 121 -17.59 -17.95 -1.51
C GLN A 121 -18.45 -17.19 -0.51
N ARG A 122 -18.33 -17.45 0.79
CA ARG A 122 -19.00 -16.70 1.87
C ARG A 122 -18.52 -15.24 1.95
N VAL A 123 -17.25 -14.96 1.62
CA VAL A 123 -16.70 -13.59 1.52
C VAL A 123 -17.14 -12.89 0.22
N LYS A 124 -17.44 -13.64 -0.86
CA LYS A 124 -18.03 -13.08 -2.08
C LYS A 124 -19.53 -12.83 -1.94
N ASP A 125 -20.25 -13.67 -1.21
CA ASP A 125 -21.69 -13.55 -0.96
C ASP A 125 -22.02 -12.56 0.17
N LEU A 126 -21.05 -12.24 1.05
CA LEU A 126 -21.16 -11.19 2.05
C LEU A 126 -20.19 -10.05 1.77
N GLY A 127 -20.70 -8.98 1.14
CA GLY A 127 -20.28 -7.63 1.51
C GLY A 127 -19.45 -6.83 0.51
N ILE A 128 -19.93 -6.60 -0.71
CA ILE A 128 -19.56 -5.37 -1.44
C ILE A 128 -20.05 -4.14 -0.65
N ARG A 129 -21.21 -4.26 0.03
CA ARG A 129 -21.82 -3.19 0.84
C ARG A 129 -21.15 -2.98 2.21
N ASP A 130 -20.68 -4.05 2.86
CA ASP A 130 -19.95 -3.97 4.14
C ASP A 130 -18.47 -3.60 3.98
N ARG A 131 -17.83 -3.94 2.85
CA ARG A 131 -16.47 -3.48 2.53
C ARG A 131 -16.39 -1.95 2.47
N ILE A 132 -17.39 -1.29 1.92
CA ILE A 132 -17.39 0.17 1.78
C ILE A 132 -17.61 0.84 3.14
N THR A 133 -18.55 0.34 3.96
CA THR A 133 -18.83 0.88 5.29
C THR A 133 -17.65 0.70 6.25
N LEU A 134 -17.06 -0.49 6.31
CA LEU A 134 -15.92 -0.77 7.18
C LEU A 134 -14.61 -0.16 6.68
N SER A 135 -14.39 -0.09 5.35
CA SER A 135 -13.24 0.60 4.77
C SER A 135 -13.32 2.11 4.99
N SER A 136 -14.51 2.72 4.87
CA SER A 136 -14.70 4.15 5.13
C SER A 136 -14.45 4.48 6.61
N GLY A 137 -14.92 3.64 7.53
CA GLY A 137 -14.68 3.79 8.97
C GLY A 137 -13.20 3.60 9.36
N ARG A 138 -12.52 2.58 8.82
CA ARG A 138 -11.08 2.35 9.06
C ARG A 138 -10.19 3.37 8.34
N PHE A 139 -10.60 3.89 7.18
CA PHE A 139 -9.87 4.92 6.46
C PHE A 139 -9.90 6.25 7.23
N LEU A 140 -11.00 6.56 7.90
CA LEU A 140 -11.11 7.72 8.78
C LEU A 140 -10.27 7.56 10.07
N LEU A 141 -10.26 6.38 10.70
CA LEU A 141 -9.52 6.17 11.97
C LEU A 141 -8.03 5.82 11.79
N GLY A 142 -7.67 5.16 10.69
CA GLY A 142 -6.34 4.59 10.45
C GLY A 142 -5.41 5.44 9.60
N ASN A 143 -5.94 6.37 8.80
CA ASN A 143 -5.11 7.15 7.88
C ASN A 143 -4.63 8.46 8.53
N LYS A 144 -3.31 8.69 8.53
CA LYS A 144 -2.68 9.92 9.06
C LYS A 144 -3.31 11.19 8.45
N TYR A 145 -3.69 11.12 7.17
CA TYR A 145 -4.31 12.24 6.45
C TYR A 145 -5.73 12.56 6.91
N ALA A 146 -6.53 11.55 7.31
CA ALA A 146 -7.90 11.78 7.77
C ALA A 146 -7.93 12.51 9.12
N ARG A 147 -7.00 12.17 10.03
CA ARG A 147 -6.83 12.88 11.31
C ARG A 147 -6.40 14.33 11.09
N THR A 148 -5.45 14.56 10.18
CA THR A 148 -5.01 15.90 9.80
C THR A 148 -6.16 16.71 9.18
N PHE A 149 -6.96 16.12 8.30
CA PHE A 149 -8.12 16.78 7.69
C PHE A 149 -9.17 17.19 8.74
N ALA A 150 -9.52 16.30 9.68
CA ALA A 150 -10.45 16.62 10.76
C ALA A 150 -9.95 17.74 11.66
N PHE A 151 -8.65 17.76 11.99
CA PHE A 151 -8.03 18.83 12.76
C PHE A 151 -8.10 20.18 12.04
N PHE A 152 -7.78 20.23 10.74
CA PHE A 152 -7.93 21.46 9.97
C PHE A 152 -9.39 21.91 9.82
N TYR A 153 -10.31 20.96 9.69
CA TYR A 153 -11.75 21.24 9.63
C TYR A 153 -12.26 21.90 10.91
N THR A 154 -11.88 21.37 12.09
CA THR A 154 -12.29 21.97 13.37
C THR A 154 -11.66 23.35 13.57
N ILE A 155 -10.37 23.53 13.25
CA ILE A 155 -9.70 24.84 13.31
C ILE A 155 -10.38 25.84 12.37
N GLY A 156 -10.67 25.45 11.12
CA GLY A 156 -11.31 26.32 10.14
C GLY A 156 -12.70 26.74 10.57
N LEU A 157 -13.48 25.83 11.15
CA LEU A 157 -14.80 26.13 11.71
C LEU A 157 -14.68 27.15 12.84
N HIS A 158 -13.73 26.98 13.76
CA HIS A 158 -13.53 27.95 14.85
C HIS A 158 -13.16 29.32 14.31
N VAL A 159 -12.19 29.42 13.38
CA VAL A 159 -11.81 30.71 12.76
C VAL A 159 -13.00 31.36 12.07
N LEU A 160 -13.82 30.58 11.37
CA LEU A 160 -15.02 31.08 10.69
C LEU A 160 -16.05 31.62 11.68
N VAL A 161 -16.33 30.89 12.77
CA VAL A 161 -17.25 31.34 13.81
C VAL A 161 -16.73 32.59 14.51
N PHE A 162 -15.45 32.62 14.89
CA PHE A 162 -14.84 33.81 15.48
C PHE A 162 -14.87 35.00 14.52
N THR A 163 -14.66 34.79 13.21
CA THR A 163 -14.76 35.85 12.21
C THR A 163 -16.21 36.34 12.06
N CYS A 164 -17.18 35.43 12.07
CA CYS A 164 -18.60 35.77 12.02
C CYS A 164 -19.01 36.58 13.25
N LEU A 165 -18.63 36.13 14.44
CA LEU A 165 -18.85 36.84 15.70
C LEU A 165 -18.13 38.18 15.73
N TYR A 166 -16.88 38.26 15.26
CA TYR A 166 -16.15 39.52 15.19
C TYR A 166 -16.80 40.50 14.21
N ARG A 167 -17.28 40.04 13.05
CA ARG A 167 -18.00 40.87 12.09
C ARG A 167 -19.36 41.32 12.65
N MET A 168 -20.15 40.42 13.23
CA MET A 168 -21.41 40.77 13.88
C MET A 168 -21.21 41.68 15.08
N SER A 169 -20.17 41.45 15.88
CA SER A 169 -19.79 42.29 17.01
C SER A 169 -19.34 43.67 16.52
N ALA A 170 -18.48 43.77 15.51
CA ALA A 170 -18.07 45.06 14.95
C ALA A 170 -19.24 45.84 14.32
N LEU A 171 -20.14 45.14 13.61
CA LEU A 171 -21.38 45.73 13.09
C LEU A 171 -22.32 46.15 14.22
N SER A 172 -22.43 45.35 15.28
CA SER A 172 -23.24 45.65 16.47
C SER A 172 -22.65 46.80 17.27
N TYR A 173 -21.33 46.91 17.43
CA TYR A 173 -20.66 48.04 18.06
C TYR A 173 -20.89 49.34 17.27
N LEU A 174 -20.89 49.28 15.94
CA LEU A 174 -21.23 50.44 15.11
C LEU A 174 -22.71 50.81 15.19
N SER A 175 -23.59 49.81 15.38
CA SER A 175 -25.04 50.01 15.55
C SER A 175 -25.44 50.48 16.96
N HIS A 176 -24.80 49.98 18.03
CA HIS A 176 -25.06 50.37 19.42
C HIS A 176 -24.34 51.67 19.80
N GLY A 177 -23.21 51.98 19.16
CA GLY A 177 -22.58 53.30 19.27
C GLY A 177 -23.44 54.44 18.71
N ALA A 178 -24.50 54.11 17.98
CA ALA A 178 -25.45 55.07 17.44
C ALA A 178 -26.67 55.35 18.36
N GLU A 179 -26.92 54.58 19.45
CA GLU A 179 -28.22 54.70 20.17
C GLU A 179 -28.27 54.90 21.70
N GLU A 180 -27.26 54.70 22.56
CA GLU A 180 -27.56 54.64 24.02
C GLU A 180 -26.69 55.53 24.94
N THR A 181 -27.11 56.78 25.12
CA THR A 181 -27.16 57.52 26.41
C THR A 181 -28.51 57.24 27.12
N PRO A 182 -28.75 57.49 28.42
CA PRO A 182 -28.12 57.13 29.71
C PRO A 182 -29.09 56.35 30.67
N MET A 183 -28.69 56.14 31.96
CA MET A 183 -29.53 56.12 33.21
C MET A 183 -29.76 54.81 34.02
N THR A 184 -29.35 54.83 35.32
CA THR A 184 -30.06 54.45 36.60
C THR A 184 -30.67 53.03 36.78
N GLU A 185 -30.82 52.35 37.92
CA GLU A 185 -30.66 52.57 39.38
C GLU A 185 -30.94 51.22 40.14
N THR A 186 -30.20 50.97 41.23
CA THR A 186 -30.64 50.59 42.62
C THR A 186 -31.31 49.24 43.02
N THR A 187 -30.90 48.78 44.22
CA THR A 187 -31.55 47.95 45.27
C THR A 187 -31.37 46.42 45.20
N THR A 188 -31.17 45.62 46.26
CA THR A 188 -30.81 45.71 47.69
C THR A 188 -30.61 44.24 48.16
N ASN A 189 -29.86 44.01 49.26
CA ASN A 189 -30.19 43.13 50.40
C ASN A 189 -28.92 42.54 51.07
N LEU A 190 -28.77 42.79 52.38
CA LEU A 190 -27.74 42.25 53.28
C LEU A 190 -28.21 40.95 53.99
N PRO A 191 -27.31 40.10 54.53
CA PRO A 191 -27.65 39.02 55.44
C PRO A 191 -27.39 39.36 56.93
N ARG A 192 -28.11 38.69 57.86
CA ARG A 192 -27.86 38.68 59.32
C ARG A 192 -27.83 37.24 59.87
N GLY A 193 -26.91 37.01 60.82
CA GLY A 193 -26.89 35.93 61.80
C GLY A 193 -26.15 34.67 61.34
N PHE A 194 -25.08 34.18 61.98
CA PHE A 194 -24.53 34.36 63.32
C PHE A 194 -23.03 34.68 63.29
#